data_AF-A0A6M1LDJ9-F1
#
_entry.id   AF-A0A6M1LDJ9-F1
#
_cell.length_a   1.000
_cell.length_b   1.000
_cell.length_c   1.000
_cell.angle_alpha   90.00
_cell.angle_beta   90.00
_cell.angle_gamma   90.00
#
_symmetry.space_group_name_H-M   'P 1'
#
loop_
_entity.id
_entity.type
_entity.pdbx_description
1 polymer ?
#
loop_
_entity_poly.entity_id
_entity_poly.type
_entity_poly.pdbx_seq_one_letter_code
_entity_poly.pdbx_strand_id
1 'polypeptide(L)'
;MGGLRKPFLLLAMLALVLAVGVEVGAGLLLGGGDAGAELAGSAADLGVEVGDVRQVSEPSGRGTGYLALIDAAALWTTGLFCLGLVLPERLHGRIQGVATLIFSIVLILVALLALVLAFVELTIMVSLFLAPPFGTLAYLALWGFFPVGEAAAMLGLVLLLKLAWAGLLILAQPKFLQNKGLVLLILTSLLGTVVLGFLHGLVPVILVSILDSVGAVVFAVIAIVWALVLLIGAIPAIVKAVRASAALRAEPDPHG
;
A
#
# COMPACT_ATOMS: atom_id res chain seq x y z
N MET A 1 -34.00 12.20 4.30
CA MET A 1 -33.16 11.17 3.65
C MET A 1 -32.20 11.89 2.71
N GLY A 2 -30.92 12.01 3.10
CA GLY A 2 -29.97 12.93 2.47
C GLY A 2 -29.44 12.44 1.13
N GLY A 3 -29.45 13.32 0.14
CA GLY A 3 -28.73 13.11 -1.12
C GLY A 3 -27.23 13.04 -0.89
N LEU A 4 -26.50 12.47 -1.84
CA LEU A 4 -25.04 12.38 -1.79
C LEU A 4 -24.41 13.78 -1.75
N ARG A 5 -23.62 14.05 -0.71
CA ARG A 5 -22.90 15.31 -0.59
C ARG A 5 -21.58 15.24 -1.34
N LYS A 6 -21.65 15.50 -2.65
CA LYS A 6 -20.52 15.48 -3.60
C LYS A 6 -19.22 16.14 -3.10
N PRO A 7 -19.21 17.34 -2.46
CA PRO A 7 -17.93 17.96 -2.04
C PRO A 7 -17.16 17.11 -1.02
N PHE A 8 -17.85 16.48 -0.07
CA PHE A 8 -17.20 15.60 0.90
C PHE A 8 -16.62 14.35 0.24
N LEU A 9 -17.29 13.80 -0.77
CA LEU A 9 -16.75 12.65 -1.53
C LEU A 9 -15.47 13.03 -2.30
N LEU A 10 -15.44 14.20 -2.93
CA LEU A 10 -14.26 14.67 -3.65
C LEU A 10 -13.09 14.95 -2.70
N LEU A 11 -13.35 15.55 -1.55
CA LEU A 11 -12.33 15.75 -0.51
C LEU A 11 -11.83 14.42 0.06
N ALA A 12 -12.72 13.44 0.24
CA ALA A 12 -12.33 12.09 0.67
C ALA A 12 -11.39 11.45 -0.37
N MET A 13 -11.73 11.54 -1.65
CA MET A 13 -10.89 11.06 -2.74
C MET A 13 -9.52 11.75 -2.75
N LEU A 14 -9.49 13.08 -2.59
CA LEU A 14 -8.24 13.84 -2.52
C LEU A 14 -7.37 13.39 -1.34
N ALA A 15 -7.95 13.26 -0.15
CA ALA A 15 -7.22 12.81 1.04
C ALA A 15 -6.58 11.43 0.83
N LEU A 16 -7.32 10.51 0.18
CA LEU A 16 -6.81 9.17 -0.12
C LEU A 16 -5.73 9.17 -1.22
N VAL A 17 -5.87 10.00 -2.26
CA VAL A 17 -4.82 10.18 -3.29
C VAL A 17 -3.54 10.70 -2.65
N LEU A 18 -3.65 11.67 -1.74
CA LEU A 18 -2.50 12.19 -1.00
C LEU A 18 -1.87 11.12 -0.11
N ALA A 19 -2.68 10.31 0.60
CA ALA A 19 -2.17 9.21 1.42
C ALA A 19 -1.36 8.22 0.59
N VAL A 20 -1.92 7.73 -0.52
CA VAL A 20 -1.22 6.84 -1.47
C VAL A 20 0.04 7.48 -2.02
N GLY A 21 -0.02 8.77 -2.38
CA GLY A 21 1.15 9.51 -2.88
C GLY A 21 2.30 9.55 -1.85
N VAL A 22 1.97 9.78 -0.58
CA VAL A 22 2.95 9.75 0.52
C VAL A 22 3.52 8.35 0.72
N GLU A 23 2.69 7.31 0.68
CA GLU A 23 3.14 5.91 0.85
C GLU A 23 4.04 5.45 -0.31
N VAL A 24 3.64 5.70 -1.55
CA VAL A 24 4.46 5.38 -2.74
C VAL A 24 5.77 6.18 -2.74
N GLY A 25 5.70 7.45 -2.31
CA GLY A 25 6.87 8.32 -2.19
C GLY A 25 7.78 8.01 -1.00
N ALA A 26 7.32 7.21 -0.03
CA ALA A 26 8.08 6.93 1.19
C ALA A 26 9.43 6.28 0.90
N GLY A 27 9.52 5.42 -0.13
CA GLY A 27 10.79 4.82 -0.53
C GLY A 27 11.82 5.83 -1.06
N LEU A 28 11.36 6.94 -1.64
CA LEU A 28 12.22 8.04 -2.12
C LEU A 28 12.54 9.05 -1.02
N LEU A 29 11.67 9.17 -0.02
CA LEU A 29 11.81 10.13 1.08
C LEU A 29 12.60 9.55 2.26
N LEU A 30 12.46 8.25 2.53
CA LEU A 30 13.13 7.52 3.62
C LEU A 30 14.30 6.66 3.12
N GLY A 31 14.53 6.60 1.80
CA GLY A 31 15.64 5.88 1.19
C GLY A 31 16.82 6.79 0.87
N GLY A 32 18.05 6.27 0.99
CA GLY A 32 19.23 7.02 0.55
C GLY A 32 19.94 7.82 1.63
N GLY A 33 19.63 7.58 2.91
CA GLY A 33 20.45 8.10 4.02
C GLY A 33 21.89 7.60 3.91
N ASP A 34 22.86 8.48 4.19
CA ASP A 34 24.27 8.13 4.23
C ASP A 34 24.55 7.39 5.54
N ALA A 35 24.40 6.06 5.53
CA ALA A 35 24.69 5.21 6.69
C ALA A 35 26.15 5.37 7.15
N GLY A 36 27.05 5.77 6.24
CA GLY A 36 28.42 6.13 6.57
C GLY A 36 28.52 7.40 7.43
N ALA A 37 27.70 8.41 7.17
CA ALA A 37 27.65 9.64 7.95
C ALA A 37 27.09 9.42 9.36
N GLU A 38 26.04 8.60 9.50
CA GLU A 38 25.47 8.27 10.83
C GLU A 38 26.43 7.43 11.68
N LEU A 39 27.11 6.47 11.06
CA LEU A 39 28.14 5.68 11.72
C LEU A 39 29.31 6.56 12.17
N ALA A 40 29.76 7.50 11.32
CA ALA A 40 30.83 8.44 11.66
C ALA A 40 30.44 9.37 12.81
N GLY A 41 29.20 9.86 12.84
CA GLY A 41 28.67 10.65 13.95
C GLY A 41 28.64 9.86 15.26
N SER A 42 28.08 8.64 15.24
CA SER A 42 28.00 7.77 16.41
C SER A 42 29.38 7.36 16.95
N ALA A 43 30.35 7.13 16.06
CA ALA A 43 31.72 6.82 16.44
C ALA A 43 32.47 8.02 17.02
N ALA A 44 32.23 9.22 16.48
CA ALA A 44 32.79 10.46 17.03
C ALA A 44 32.26 10.73 18.45
N ASP A 45 30.97 10.49 18.71
CA ASP A 45 30.37 10.60 20.05
C ASP A 45 31.01 9.64 21.08
N LEU A 46 31.53 8.51 20.61
CA LEU A 46 32.24 7.51 21.41
C LEU A 46 33.77 7.73 21.44
N GLY A 47 34.29 8.76 20.78
CA GLY A 47 35.73 9.05 20.70
C GLY A 47 36.52 8.06 19.85
N VAL A 48 35.87 7.35 18.92
CA VAL A 48 36.49 6.36 18.03
C VAL A 48 36.70 6.98 16.65
N GLU A 49 37.95 7.03 16.18
CA GLU A 49 38.25 7.41 14.80
C GLU A 49 37.90 6.25 13.86
N VAL A 50 36.92 6.48 13.01
CA VAL A 50 36.59 5.62 11.86
C VAL A 50 37.28 6.16 10.62
N GLY A 51 37.82 5.27 9.79
CA GLY A 51 38.37 5.62 8.48
C GLY A 51 37.31 6.17 7.52
N ASP A 52 37.67 6.44 6.26
CA ASP A 52 36.74 7.01 5.27
C ASP A 52 35.62 6.00 4.90
N VAL A 53 34.56 5.94 5.72
CA VAL A 53 33.36 5.13 5.47
C VAL A 53 32.45 5.92 4.54
N ARG A 54 32.85 6.06 3.28
CA ARG A 54 32.03 6.72 2.26
C ARG A 54 31.40 5.69 1.34
N GLN A 55 30.12 5.90 1.03
CA GLN A 55 29.30 5.20 0.02
C GLN A 55 28.54 3.92 0.47
N VAL A 56 28.05 3.86 1.71
CA VAL A 56 27.01 2.87 2.07
C VAL A 56 25.68 3.61 2.18
N SER A 57 24.81 3.40 1.18
CA SER A 57 23.45 3.93 1.19
C SER A 57 22.53 2.92 1.86
N GLU A 58 21.77 3.36 2.87
CA GLU A 58 20.76 2.51 3.51
C GLU A 58 19.60 2.26 2.52
N PRO A 59 19.17 1.00 2.35
CA PRO A 59 17.95 0.68 1.61
C PRO A 59 16.72 1.28 2.29
N SER A 60 15.82 1.89 1.52
CA SER A 60 14.58 2.46 2.05
C SER A 60 13.72 1.41 2.76
N GLY A 61 13.16 1.75 3.93
CA GLY A 61 12.10 0.96 4.56
C GLY A 61 10.95 0.67 3.59
N ARG A 62 10.53 -0.58 3.50
CA ARG A 62 9.53 -1.07 2.53
C ARG A 62 8.12 -1.17 3.12
N GLY A 63 7.98 -1.23 4.44
CA GLY A 63 6.68 -1.41 5.11
C GLY A 63 5.67 -0.34 4.71
N THR A 64 6.05 0.94 4.80
CA THR A 64 5.19 2.07 4.42
C THR A 64 4.85 2.04 2.93
N GLY A 65 5.83 1.73 2.07
CA GLY A 65 5.60 1.61 0.64
C GLY A 65 4.61 0.50 0.26
N TYR A 66 4.57 -0.59 1.03
CA TYR A 66 3.70 -1.74 0.72
C TYR A 66 2.28 -1.55 1.25
N LEU A 67 2.06 -0.65 2.22
CA LEU A 67 0.71 -0.19 2.57
C LEU A 67 -0.02 0.43 1.37
N ALA A 68 0.73 1.06 0.44
CA ALA A 68 0.18 1.61 -0.79
C ALA A 68 -0.55 0.58 -1.66
N LEU A 69 -0.21 -0.71 -1.56
CA LEU A 69 -0.90 -1.77 -2.29
C LEU A 69 -2.33 -1.99 -1.77
N ILE A 70 -2.51 -1.90 -0.45
CA ILE A 70 -3.84 -1.98 0.18
C ILE A 70 -4.62 -0.71 -0.12
N ASP A 71 -3.97 0.44 -0.01
CA ASP A 71 -4.60 1.73 -0.27
C ASP A 71 -4.94 1.94 -1.74
N ALA A 72 -4.19 1.35 -2.68
CA ALA A 72 -4.56 1.33 -4.09
C ALA A 72 -5.93 0.65 -4.30
N ALA A 73 -6.24 -0.41 -3.55
CA ALA A 73 -7.55 -1.06 -3.61
C ALA A 73 -8.66 -0.16 -3.01
N ALA A 74 -8.35 0.55 -1.92
CA ALA A 74 -9.26 1.55 -1.34
C ALA A 74 -9.50 2.73 -2.30
N LEU A 75 -8.45 3.19 -2.98
CA LEU A 75 -8.48 4.29 -3.95
C LEU A 75 -9.26 3.90 -5.19
N TRP A 76 -9.04 2.69 -5.70
CA TRP A 76 -9.82 2.12 -6.79
C TRP A 76 -11.31 2.10 -6.44
N THR A 77 -11.65 1.53 -5.29
CA THR A 77 -13.04 1.38 -4.84
C THR A 77 -13.72 2.74 -4.65
N THR A 78 -13.03 3.69 -4.01
CA THR A 78 -13.54 5.06 -3.82
C THR A 78 -13.67 5.80 -5.15
N GLY A 79 -12.70 5.62 -6.05
CA GLY A 79 -12.68 6.18 -7.39
C GLY A 79 -13.85 5.70 -8.24
N LEU A 80 -14.22 4.42 -8.15
CA LEU A 80 -15.41 3.89 -8.81
C LEU A 80 -16.69 4.58 -8.32
N PHE A 81 -16.84 4.85 -7.02
CA PHE A 81 -17.99 5.61 -6.53
C PHE A 81 -18.01 7.04 -7.07
N CYS A 82 -16.84 7.69 -7.19
CA CYS A 82 -16.73 9.02 -7.79
C CYS A 82 -17.09 9.00 -9.28
N LEU A 83 -16.64 7.98 -10.01
CA LEU A 83 -16.90 7.80 -11.43
C LEU A 83 -18.40 7.61 -11.72
N GLY A 84 -19.13 6.98 -10.81
CA GLY A 84 -20.59 6.83 -10.88
C GLY A 84 -21.35 8.17 -10.82
N LEU A 85 -20.70 9.28 -10.45
CA LEU A 85 -21.33 10.61 -10.47
C LEU A 85 -21.31 11.29 -11.83
N VAL A 86 -20.45 10.82 -12.73
CA VAL A 86 -20.22 11.41 -14.05
C VAL A 86 -20.79 10.50 -15.14
N LEU A 87 -20.69 9.18 -14.96
CA LEU A 87 -21.11 8.22 -15.98
C LEU A 87 -22.59 7.82 -15.87
N PRO A 88 -23.30 7.68 -17.01
CA PRO A 88 -24.61 7.05 -17.05
C PRO A 88 -24.58 5.61 -16.52
N GLU A 89 -25.61 5.20 -15.79
CA GLU A 89 -25.67 3.89 -15.09
C GLU A 89 -25.38 2.68 -15.99
N ARG A 90 -25.79 2.75 -17.26
CA ARG A 90 -25.58 1.70 -18.26
C ARG A 90 -24.10 1.53 -18.64
N LEU A 91 -23.36 2.63 -18.77
CA LEU A 91 -21.91 2.61 -19.05
C LEU A 91 -21.14 2.22 -17.80
N HIS A 92 -21.54 2.76 -16.64
CA HIS A 92 -20.84 2.58 -15.38
C HIS A 92 -20.64 1.10 -15.03
N GLY A 93 -21.72 0.30 -15.06
CA GLY A 93 -21.62 -1.12 -14.69
C GLY A 93 -20.76 -1.98 -15.62
N ARG A 94 -20.73 -1.67 -16.93
CA ARG A 94 -19.93 -2.45 -17.91
C ARG A 94 -18.45 -2.10 -17.83
N ILE A 95 -18.14 -0.80 -17.74
CA ILE A 95 -16.77 -0.30 -17.61
C ILE A 95 -16.19 -0.70 -16.26
N GLN A 96 -16.94 -0.54 -15.16
CA GLN A 96 -16.52 -0.90 -13.82
C GLN A 96 -16.05 -2.36 -13.73
N GLY A 97 -16.80 -3.29 -14.33
CA GLY A 97 -16.45 -4.71 -14.30
C GLY A 97 -15.14 -5.03 -15.00
N VAL A 98 -14.98 -4.57 -16.25
CA VAL A 98 -13.76 -4.80 -17.03
C VAL A 98 -12.57 -4.09 -16.39
N ALA A 99 -12.76 -2.85 -15.94
CA ALA A 99 -11.72 -2.08 -15.30
C ALA A 99 -11.27 -2.72 -13.97
N THR A 100 -12.21 -3.24 -13.17
CA THR A 100 -11.89 -3.95 -11.90
C THR A 100 -11.18 -5.27 -12.16
N LEU A 101 -11.53 -5.98 -13.25
CA LEU A 101 -10.80 -7.18 -13.67
C LEU A 101 -9.33 -6.84 -13.99
N ILE A 102 -9.09 -5.83 -14.82
CA ILE A 102 -7.72 -5.43 -15.18
C ILE A 102 -6.97 -4.96 -13.92
N PHE A 103 -7.59 -4.10 -13.11
CA PHE A 103 -6.98 -3.59 -11.88
C PHE A 103 -6.61 -4.72 -10.92
N SER A 104 -7.50 -5.69 -10.70
CA SER A 104 -7.23 -6.82 -9.80
C SER A 104 -6.09 -7.71 -10.31
N ILE A 105 -6.01 -7.99 -11.61
CA ILE A 105 -4.87 -8.72 -12.19
C ILE A 105 -3.57 -7.97 -11.98
N VAL A 106 -3.54 -6.66 -12.28
CA VAL A 106 -2.35 -5.82 -12.08
C VAL A 106 -1.96 -5.80 -10.61
N LEU A 107 -2.91 -5.63 -9.70
CA LEU A 107 -2.66 -5.62 -8.26
C LEU A 107 -2.09 -6.96 -7.77
N ILE A 108 -2.60 -8.10 -8.27
CA ILE A 108 -2.03 -9.43 -7.97
C ILE A 108 -0.58 -9.50 -8.43
N LEU A 109 -0.28 -9.12 -9.67
CA LEU A 109 1.07 -9.22 -10.23
C LEU A 109 2.06 -8.32 -9.47
N VAL A 110 1.67 -7.08 -9.20
CA VAL A 110 2.50 -6.12 -8.45
C VAL A 110 2.71 -6.61 -7.01
N ALA A 111 1.65 -7.03 -6.32
CA ALA A 111 1.75 -7.50 -4.94
C ALA A 111 2.55 -8.81 -4.83
N LEU A 112 2.47 -9.71 -5.82
CA LEU A 112 3.27 -10.93 -5.86
C LEU A 112 4.76 -10.61 -6.06
N LEU A 113 5.09 -9.69 -6.97
CA LEU A 113 6.46 -9.23 -7.15
C LEU A 113 7.00 -8.58 -5.86
N ALA A 114 6.22 -7.68 -5.25
CA ALA A 114 6.55 -7.08 -3.97
C ALA A 114 6.79 -8.13 -2.88
N LEU A 115 5.91 -9.14 -2.77
CA LEU A 115 6.05 -10.23 -1.80
C LEU A 115 7.39 -10.97 -1.96
N VAL A 116 7.76 -11.30 -3.20
CA VAL A 116 9.05 -11.99 -3.47
C VAL A 116 10.23 -11.10 -3.09
N LEU A 117 10.21 -9.81 -3.46
CA LEU A 117 11.29 -8.88 -3.14
C LEU A 117 11.46 -8.70 -1.62
N ALA A 118 10.37 -8.48 -0.89
CA ALA A 118 10.39 -8.33 0.57
C ALA A 118 10.84 -9.63 1.26
N PHE A 119 10.43 -10.79 0.75
CA PHE A 119 10.85 -12.07 1.32
C PHE A 119 12.34 -12.37 1.13
N VAL A 120 12.88 -12.05 -0.06
CA VAL A 120 14.31 -12.19 -0.36
C VAL A 120 15.13 -11.26 0.55
N GLU A 121 14.74 -9.99 0.66
CA GLU A 121 15.39 -9.02 1.54
C GLU A 121 15.36 -9.48 3.00
N LEU A 122 14.19 -9.87 3.52
CA LEU A 122 14.05 -10.36 4.89
C LEU A 122 14.96 -11.57 5.16
N THR A 123 15.06 -12.49 4.21
CA THR A 123 15.94 -13.67 4.34
C THR A 123 17.41 -13.25 4.42
N ILE A 124 17.84 -12.28 3.60
CA ILE A 124 19.20 -11.74 3.63
C ILE A 124 19.48 -11.05 4.97
N MET A 125 18.56 -10.18 5.43
CA MET A 125 18.70 -9.44 6.69
C MET A 125 18.85 -10.38 7.88
N VAL A 126 17.96 -11.36 8.01
CA VAL A 126 18.00 -12.34 9.10
C VAL A 126 19.26 -13.19 9.03
N SER A 127 19.66 -13.63 7.82
CA SER A 127 20.85 -14.46 7.62
C SER A 127 22.13 -13.70 7.99
N LEU A 128 22.24 -12.42 7.62
CA LEU A 128 23.37 -11.58 8.00
C LEU A 128 23.37 -11.31 9.51
N PHE A 129 22.24 -10.94 10.10
CA PHE A 129 22.15 -10.69 11.54
C PHE A 129 22.58 -11.91 12.38
N LEU A 130 22.20 -13.12 11.96
CA LEU A 130 22.53 -14.40 12.63
C LEU A 130 23.92 -14.97 12.29
N ALA A 131 24.74 -14.29 11.49
CA ALA A 131 26.09 -14.74 11.14
C ALA A 131 27.21 -13.93 11.84
N PRO A 132 27.36 -14.02 13.18
CA PRO A 132 28.50 -13.42 13.86
C PRO A 132 29.86 -14.01 13.40
N PRO A 133 30.93 -13.19 13.37
CA PRO A 133 30.93 -11.75 13.61
C PRO A 133 30.65 -10.92 12.35
N PHE A 134 31.09 -11.39 11.17
CA PHE A 134 31.15 -10.56 9.96
C PHE A 134 29.78 -10.28 9.32
N GLY A 135 28.85 -11.23 9.35
CA GLY A 135 27.50 -11.02 8.82
C GLY A 135 26.73 -10.00 9.67
N THR A 136 26.85 -10.08 10.99
CA THR A 136 26.19 -9.12 11.89
C THR A 136 26.74 -7.71 11.66
N LEU A 137 28.05 -7.56 11.45
CA LEU A 137 28.65 -6.26 11.08
C LEU A 137 28.11 -5.73 9.74
N ALA A 138 27.97 -6.59 8.73
CA ALA A 138 27.38 -6.20 7.45
C ALA A 138 25.91 -5.78 7.58
N TYR A 139 25.14 -6.48 8.41
CA TYR A 139 23.77 -6.10 8.72
C TYR A 139 23.69 -4.71 9.38
N LEU A 140 24.49 -4.48 10.43
CA LEU A 140 24.51 -3.21 11.14
C LEU A 140 24.94 -2.05 10.24
N ALA A 141 25.88 -2.28 9.34
CA ALA A 141 26.34 -1.28 8.39
C ALA A 141 25.28 -0.89 7.35
N LEU A 142 24.40 -1.80 6.93
CA LEU A 142 23.37 -1.52 5.92
C LEU A 142 22.00 -1.13 6.48
N TRP A 143 21.60 -1.65 7.65
CA TRP A 143 20.23 -1.54 8.18
C TRP A 143 20.17 -1.24 9.68
N GLY A 144 21.31 -0.93 10.31
CA GLY A 144 21.38 -0.65 11.74
C GLY A 144 20.85 0.73 12.16
N PHE A 145 20.64 1.62 11.19
CA PHE A 145 20.41 3.05 11.36
C PHE A 145 19.04 3.51 10.87
N PHE A 146 18.03 2.64 11.04
CA PHE A 146 16.68 2.91 10.53
C PHE A 146 16.10 4.24 11.10
N PRO A 147 15.60 5.17 10.25
CA PRO A 147 15.11 6.48 10.67
C PRO A 147 13.70 6.39 11.29
N VAL A 148 13.60 5.83 12.50
CA VAL A 148 12.33 5.59 13.21
C VAL A 148 11.49 6.87 13.35
N GLY A 149 12.13 8.01 13.62
CA GLY A 149 11.44 9.30 13.78
C GLY A 149 10.78 9.79 12.50
N GLU A 150 11.47 9.70 11.37
CA GLU A 150 10.94 10.10 10.06
C GLU A 150 9.84 9.13 9.60
N ALA A 151 10.06 7.82 9.78
CA ALA A 151 9.06 6.80 9.50
C ALA A 151 7.78 7.02 10.32
N ALA A 152 7.90 7.33 11.61
CA ALA A 152 6.77 7.64 12.47
C ALA A 152 6.03 8.91 12.04
N ALA A 153 6.75 9.96 11.63
CA ALA A 153 6.14 11.19 11.12
C ALA A 153 5.36 10.94 9.83
N MET A 154 5.93 10.18 8.88
CA MET A 154 5.24 9.79 7.65
C MET A 154 4.01 8.94 7.92
N LEU A 155 4.10 7.93 8.80
CA LEU A 155 2.95 7.10 9.16
C LEU A 155 1.87 7.89 9.90
N GLY A 156 2.25 8.86 10.74
CA GLY A 156 1.31 9.78 11.38
C GLY A 156 0.53 10.62 10.36
N LEU A 157 1.21 11.16 9.35
CA LEU A 157 0.58 11.89 8.25
C LEU A 157 -0.37 10.99 7.44
N VAL A 158 0.08 9.79 7.06
CA VAL A 158 -0.73 8.81 6.33
C VAL A 158 -1.98 8.43 7.13
N LEU A 159 -1.83 8.16 8.43
CA LEU A 159 -2.94 7.84 9.31
C LEU A 159 -3.95 8.99 9.40
N LEU A 160 -3.48 10.23 9.54
CA LEU A 160 -4.34 11.41 9.55
C LEU A 160 -5.14 11.53 8.23
N LEU A 161 -4.48 11.35 7.09
CA LEU A 161 -5.13 11.39 5.77
C LEU A 161 -6.17 10.27 5.62
N LYS A 162 -5.88 9.06 6.11
CA LYS A 162 -6.83 7.93 6.10
C LYS A 162 -8.04 8.17 7.01
N LEU A 163 -7.83 8.74 8.19
CA LEU A 163 -8.92 9.13 9.10
C LEU A 163 -9.78 10.22 8.48
N ALA A 164 -9.16 11.22 7.83
CA ALA A 164 -9.88 12.25 7.08
C ALA A 164 -10.70 11.63 5.94
N TRP A 165 -10.11 10.75 5.13
CA TRP A 165 -10.83 10.01 4.09
C TRP A 165 -12.03 9.24 4.65
N ALA A 166 -11.85 8.44 5.71
CA ALA A 166 -12.92 7.67 6.32
C ALA A 166 -14.04 8.56 6.89
N GLY A 167 -13.68 9.63 7.62
CA GLY A 167 -14.64 10.59 8.16
C GLY A 167 -15.41 11.32 7.07
N LEU A 168 -14.72 11.79 6.03
CA LEU A 168 -15.32 12.48 4.89
C LEU A 168 -16.25 11.56 4.08
N LEU A 169 -15.93 10.27 3.93
CA LEU A 169 -16.84 9.30 3.32
C LEU A 169 -18.15 9.17 4.11
N ILE A 170 -18.09 9.05 5.44
CA ILE A 170 -19.28 8.96 6.29
C ILE A 170 -20.12 10.23 6.18
N LEU A 171 -19.48 11.41 6.17
CA LEU A 171 -20.14 12.70 6.00
C LEU A 171 -20.74 12.87 4.59
N ALA A 172 -20.13 12.26 3.57
CA ALA A 172 -20.62 12.31 2.20
C ALA A 172 -21.94 11.54 2.03
N GLN A 173 -22.00 10.32 2.58
CA GLN A 173 -23.21 9.50 2.60
C GLN A 173 -23.11 8.36 3.64
N PRO A 174 -23.95 8.31 4.70
CA PRO A 174 -23.90 7.26 5.72
C PRO A 174 -24.11 5.84 5.17
N LYS A 175 -24.79 5.70 4.02
CA LYS A 175 -24.99 4.40 3.36
C LYS A 175 -23.68 3.72 2.95
N PHE A 176 -22.56 4.45 2.84
CA PHE A 176 -21.26 3.81 2.59
C PHE A 176 -20.87 2.82 3.70
N LEU A 177 -21.33 3.02 4.94
CA LEU A 177 -21.13 2.07 6.04
C LEU A 177 -21.92 0.77 5.88
N GLN A 178 -22.91 0.73 4.99
CA GLN A 178 -23.65 -0.50 4.67
C GLN A 178 -22.87 -1.38 3.69
N ASN A 179 -21.89 -0.80 2.97
CA ASN A 179 -21.03 -1.56 2.09
C ASN A 179 -19.90 -2.23 2.89
N LYS A 180 -20.10 -3.51 3.21
CA LYS A 180 -19.15 -4.32 3.99
C LYS A 180 -17.74 -4.35 3.37
N GLY A 181 -17.63 -4.38 2.04
CA GLY A 181 -16.34 -4.38 1.35
C GLY A 181 -15.58 -3.09 1.58
N LEU A 182 -16.24 -1.94 1.43
CA LEU A 182 -15.63 -0.63 1.70
C LEU A 182 -15.25 -0.47 3.17
N VAL A 183 -16.12 -0.88 4.10
CA VAL A 183 -15.83 -0.81 5.55
C VAL A 183 -14.61 -1.66 5.91
N LEU A 184 -14.52 -2.88 5.39
CA LEU A 184 -13.36 -3.75 5.60
C LEU A 184 -12.08 -3.17 4.97
N LEU A 185 -12.15 -2.53 3.80
CA LEU A 185 -11.01 -1.83 3.20
C LEU A 185 -10.53 -0.67 4.08
N ILE A 186 -11.45 0.16 4.57
CA ILE A 186 -11.12 1.26 5.50
C ILE A 186 -10.42 0.70 6.75
N LEU A 187 -11.00 -0.34 7.37
CA LEU A 187 -10.45 -0.93 8.59
C LEU A 187 -9.09 -1.57 8.36
N THR A 188 -8.90 -2.30 7.26
CA THR A 188 -7.60 -2.96 6.97
C THR A 188 -6.51 -1.94 6.67
N SER A 189 -6.81 -0.86 5.93
CA SER A 189 -5.86 0.23 5.67
C SER A 189 -5.47 0.98 6.96
N LEU A 190 -6.45 1.34 7.80
CA LEU A 190 -6.20 1.99 9.09
C LEU A 190 -5.41 1.08 10.04
N LEU A 191 -5.83 -0.18 10.16
CA LEU A 191 -5.18 -1.15 11.03
C LEU A 191 -3.74 -1.42 10.58
N GLY A 192 -3.50 -1.59 9.27
CA GLY A 192 -2.15 -1.78 8.74
C GLY A 192 -1.22 -0.61 9.10
N THR A 193 -1.72 0.62 9.00
CA THR A 193 -0.96 1.83 9.34
C THR A 193 -0.62 1.87 10.84
N VAL A 194 -1.60 1.61 11.70
CA VAL A 194 -1.40 1.57 13.16
C VAL A 194 -0.46 0.44 13.58
N VAL A 195 -0.65 -0.75 13.02
CA VAL A 195 0.19 -1.92 13.29
C VAL A 195 1.63 -1.66 12.87
N LEU A 196 1.88 -1.06 11.71
CA LEU A 196 3.24 -0.75 11.28
C LEU A 196 3.92 0.24 12.24
N GLY A 197 3.22 1.33 12.61
CA GLY A 197 3.76 2.30 13.56
C GLY A 197 4.05 1.67 14.93
N PHE A 198 3.22 0.72 15.38
CA PHE A 198 3.48 -0.04 16.59
C PHE A 198 4.70 -0.96 16.44
N LEU A 199 4.86 -1.65 15.30
CA LEU A 199 6.02 -2.51 15.04
C LEU A 199 7.34 -1.73 15.07
N HIS A 200 7.36 -0.50 14.53
CA HIS A 200 8.54 0.38 14.57
C HIS A 200 8.90 0.82 16.00
N GLY A 201 7.93 0.93 16.90
CA GLY A 201 8.14 1.32 18.30
C GLY A 201 8.37 0.17 19.29
N LEU A 202 8.22 -1.09 18.86
CA LEU A 202 8.24 -2.25 19.76
C LEU A 202 9.66 -2.76 20.07
N VAL A 203 10.58 -2.63 19.12
CA VAL A 203 11.91 -3.24 19.18
C VAL A 203 13.03 -2.19 19.25
N PRO A 204 14.25 -2.57 19.69
CA PRO A 204 15.41 -1.71 19.55
C PRO A 204 15.65 -1.33 18.09
N VAL A 205 16.18 -0.12 17.85
CA VAL A 205 16.41 0.48 16.51
C VAL A 205 17.04 -0.51 15.52
N ILE A 206 18.03 -1.27 15.99
CA ILE A 206 18.76 -2.27 15.20
C ILE A 206 17.85 -3.34 14.58
N LEU A 207 16.73 -3.70 15.21
CA LEU A 207 15.80 -4.72 14.72
C LEU A 207 14.61 -4.13 13.96
N VAL A 208 14.43 -2.80 13.96
CA VAL A 208 13.26 -2.14 13.35
C VAL A 208 13.19 -2.43 11.85
N SER A 209 14.32 -2.44 11.16
CA SER A 209 14.41 -2.71 9.71
C SER A 209 13.95 -4.13 9.35
N ILE A 210 14.22 -5.13 10.21
CA ILE A 210 13.65 -6.48 10.06
C ILE A 210 12.14 -6.46 10.25
N LEU A 211 11.62 -5.79 11.28
CA LEU A 211 10.17 -5.73 11.51
C LEU A 211 9.43 -4.93 10.44
N ASP A 212 10.06 -3.90 9.87
CA ASP A 212 9.52 -3.17 8.72
C ASP A 212 9.36 -4.09 7.50
N SER A 213 10.38 -4.90 7.21
CA SER A 213 10.35 -5.92 6.14
C SER A 213 9.30 -7.01 6.41
N VAL A 214 9.14 -7.45 7.66
CA VAL A 214 8.05 -8.36 8.05
C VAL A 214 6.69 -7.72 7.79
N GLY A 215 6.51 -6.44 8.14
CA GLY A 215 5.32 -5.66 7.84
C GLY A 215 5.03 -5.62 6.34
N ALA A 216 6.05 -5.36 5.52
CA ALA A 216 5.95 -5.37 4.06
C ALA A 216 5.43 -6.71 3.52
N VAL A 217 6.00 -7.85 3.97
CA VAL A 217 5.53 -9.19 3.59
C VAL A 217 4.06 -9.38 3.93
N VAL A 218 3.65 -9.01 5.15
CA VAL A 218 2.25 -9.13 5.60
C VAL A 218 1.32 -8.26 4.73
N PHE A 219 1.69 -7.03 4.43
CA PHE A 219 0.87 -6.12 3.62
C PHE A 219 0.75 -6.58 2.16
N ALA A 220 1.81 -7.14 1.58
CA ALA A 220 1.73 -7.74 0.25
C ALA A 220 0.74 -8.92 0.22
N VAL A 221 0.75 -9.79 1.25
CA VAL A 221 -0.23 -10.88 1.38
C VAL A 221 -1.66 -10.34 1.51
N ILE A 222 -1.87 -9.33 2.36
CA ILE A 222 -3.19 -8.69 2.53
C ILE A 222 -3.68 -8.07 1.20
N ALA A 223 -2.79 -7.41 0.46
CA ALA A 223 -3.10 -6.84 -0.85
C ALA A 223 -3.50 -7.91 -1.87
N ILE A 224 -2.81 -9.07 -1.90
CA ILE A 224 -3.19 -10.22 -2.74
C ILE A 224 -4.59 -10.71 -2.37
N VAL A 225 -4.90 -10.85 -1.08
CA VAL A 225 -6.24 -11.25 -0.61
C VAL A 225 -7.30 -10.28 -1.11
N TRP A 226 -7.07 -8.97 -0.99
CA TRP A 226 -7.98 -7.95 -1.51
C TRP A 226 -8.13 -8.01 -3.03
N ALA A 227 -7.03 -8.21 -3.75
CA ALA A 227 -7.05 -8.33 -5.20
C ALA A 227 -7.87 -9.56 -5.66
N LEU A 228 -7.78 -10.68 -4.94
CA LEU A 228 -8.62 -11.86 -5.17
C LEU A 228 -10.10 -11.57 -4.90
N VAL A 229 -10.42 -10.85 -3.82
CA VAL A 229 -11.80 -10.43 -3.52
C VAL A 229 -12.35 -9.54 -4.65
N LEU A 230 -11.57 -8.59 -5.16
CA LEU A 230 -11.94 -7.74 -6.29
C LEU A 230 -12.10 -8.53 -7.59
N LEU A 231 -11.21 -9.50 -7.84
CA LEU A 231 -11.27 -10.39 -9.00
C LEU A 231 -12.55 -11.22 -9.01
N ILE A 232 -12.90 -11.82 -7.87
CA ILE A 232 -14.15 -12.56 -7.69
C ILE A 232 -15.35 -11.63 -7.89
N GLY A 233 -15.29 -10.41 -7.34
CA GLY A 233 -16.31 -9.38 -7.53
C GLY A 233 -16.54 -8.96 -8.99
N ALA A 234 -15.54 -9.13 -9.87
CA ALA A 234 -15.65 -8.81 -11.29
C ALA A 234 -16.37 -9.90 -12.13
N ILE A 235 -16.50 -11.13 -11.62
CA ILE A 235 -17.10 -12.27 -12.35
C ILE A 235 -18.49 -11.98 -12.91
N PRO A 236 -19.45 -11.38 -12.17
CA PRO A 236 -20.79 -11.11 -12.71
C PRO A 236 -20.77 -10.20 -13.95
N ALA A 237 -19.85 -9.23 -13.98
CA ALA A 237 -19.69 -8.35 -15.13
C ALA A 237 -19.10 -9.07 -16.34
N ILE A 238 -18.16 -10.00 -16.12
CA ILE A 238 -17.61 -10.87 -17.18
C ILE A 238 -18.73 -11.72 -17.79
N VAL A 239 -19.53 -12.39 -16.95
CA VAL A 239 -20.66 -13.21 -17.42
C VAL A 239 -21.63 -12.38 -18.25
N LYS A 240 -21.96 -11.15 -17.81
CA LYS A 240 -22.83 -10.24 -18.56
C LYS A 240 -22.22 -9.83 -19.91
N ALA A 241 -20.91 -9.56 -19.96
CA ALA A 241 -20.22 -9.21 -21.18
C ALA A 241 -20.16 -10.37 -22.19
N VAL A 242 -19.92 -11.59 -21.72
CA VAL A 242 -19.92 -12.82 -22.55
C VAL A 242 -21.31 -13.10 -23.10
N ARG A 243 -22.36 -13.02 -22.25
CA ARG A 243 -23.76 -13.23 -22.69
C ARG A 243 -24.20 -12.23 -23.75
N ALA A 244 -23.84 -10.95 -23.59
CA ALA A 244 -24.13 -9.93 -24.61
C ALA A 244 -23.42 -10.20 -25.94
N SER A 245 -22.19 -10.71 -25.90
CA SER A 245 -21.42 -11.06 -27.10
C SER A 245 -21.98 -12.30 -27.80
N ALA A 246 -22.49 -13.28 -27.04
CA ALA A 246 -23.15 -14.46 -27.58
C ALA A 246 -24.49 -14.10 -28.27
N ALA A 247 -25.26 -13.17 -27.70
CA ALA A 247 -26.51 -12.69 -28.28
C ALA A 247 -26.30 -12.00 -29.64
N LEU A 248 -25.27 -11.16 -29.77
CA LEU A 248 -24.90 -10.49 -31.03
C LEU A 248 -24.46 -11.46 -32.14
N ARG A 249 -23.95 -12.65 -31.78
CA ARG A 249 -23.59 -13.70 -32.76
C ARG A 249 -24.76 -14.56 -33.18
N ALA A 250 -25.89 -14.51 -32.47
CA ALA A 250 -27.07 -15.32 -32.73
C ALA A 250 -28.11 -14.60 -33.61
N GLU A 251 -27.87 -13.34 -33.99
CA GLU A 251 -28.74 -12.58 -34.88
C GLU A 251 -28.50 -13.04 -36.33
N PRO A 252 -29.50 -13.67 -37.00
CA PRO A 252 -29.34 -14.15 -38.36
C PRO A 252 -29.17 -12.98 -39.33
N ASP A 253 -28.29 -13.15 -40.32
CA ASP A 253 -28.06 -12.18 -41.39
C ASP A 253 -29.40 -11.80 -42.05
N PRO A 254 -29.86 -10.54 -41.99
CA PRO A 254 -31.12 -10.11 -42.60
C PRO A 254 -31.11 -10.19 -44.14
N HIS A 255 -29.99 -10.62 -44.76
CA HIS A 255 -29.82 -10.79 -46.19
C HIS A 255 -29.54 -12.24 -46.64
N GLY A 256 -29.78 -13.24 -45.76
CA GLY A 256 -29.73 -14.68 -46.08
C GLY A 256 -31.09 -15.27 -46.43
#